data_AF-A0A2I0HZQ1-F1
#
_entry.id   AF-A0A2I0HZQ1-F1
#
_cell.length_a   1.000
_cell.length_b   1.000
_cell.length_c   1.000
_cell.angle_alpha   90.00
_cell.angle_beta   90.00
_cell.angle_gamma   90.00
#
_symmetry.space_group_name_H-M   'P 1'
#
loop_
_entity.id
_entity.type
_entity.pdbx_description
1 polymer ?
#
loop_
_entity_poly.entity_id
_entity_poly.type
_entity_poly.pdbx_seq_one_letter_code
_entity_poly.pdbx_strand_id
1 'polypeptide(L)'
;MSLIFAPLPQFVLENIAYVPLLDGQNFSDWEESILFTLEYRDLAYALCEEEPPAPTDTNAPEVKKKYEWWEKFNCLSLMLMKSRVNKSIQGAIGEVTKAKDFMKTMKEQFAKSYKALASTLMKRLTSKIFDSSRVCVRTLRKHIRRSDISEAFLVHFILNSLPAEYGTFKISYNTRKEE
;
A
#
# COMPACT_ATOMS: atom_id res chain seq x y z
N MET A 1 -38.35 -15.85 -0.27
CA MET A 1 -37.92 -14.45 -0.46
C MET A 1 -36.50 -14.50 -1.00
N SER A 2 -36.36 -14.60 -2.31
CA SER A 2 -35.07 -14.78 -2.97
C SER A 2 -34.51 -13.40 -3.26
N LEU A 3 -33.43 -13.00 -2.58
CA LEU A 3 -32.69 -11.79 -2.93
C LEU A 3 -32.06 -12.01 -4.30
N ILE A 4 -32.67 -11.41 -5.33
CA ILE A 4 -32.10 -11.37 -6.67
C ILE A 4 -30.90 -10.43 -6.59
N PHE A 5 -29.70 -10.99 -6.53
CA PHE A 5 -28.47 -10.24 -6.81
C PHE A 5 -28.60 -9.70 -8.24
N ALA A 6 -28.78 -8.39 -8.39
CA ALA A 6 -28.73 -7.76 -9.69
C ALA A 6 -27.36 -8.09 -10.33
N PRO A 7 -27.30 -8.51 -11.60
CA PRO A 7 -26.03 -8.73 -12.27
C PRO A 7 -25.23 -7.44 -12.23
N LEU A 8 -23.96 -7.54 -11.85
CA LEU A 8 -23.02 -6.42 -11.87
C LEU A 8 -23.13 -5.70 -13.22
N PRO A 9 -23.31 -4.37 -13.27
CA PRO A 9 -23.39 -3.65 -14.53
C PRO A 9 -22.15 -3.93 -15.37
N GLN A 10 -22.32 -4.32 -16.63
CA GLN A 10 -21.24 -4.66 -17.58
C GLN A 10 -20.10 -3.62 -17.58
N PHE A 11 -20.46 -2.33 -17.42
CA PHE A 11 -19.55 -1.19 -17.26
C PHE A 11 -18.50 -1.34 -16.14
N VAL A 12 -18.84 -2.04 -15.04
CA VAL A 12 -17.91 -2.27 -13.92
C VAL A 12 -16.75 -3.18 -14.36
N LEU A 13 -16.99 -4.13 -15.27
CA LEU A 13 -16.03 -5.18 -15.64
C LEU A 13 -14.98 -4.73 -16.68
N GLU A 14 -15.29 -3.76 -17.54
CA GLU A 14 -14.49 -3.49 -18.76
C GLU A 14 -13.10 -2.86 -18.51
N ASN A 15 -12.83 -2.25 -17.34
CA ASN A 15 -11.50 -1.71 -17.00
C ASN A 15 -10.87 -2.31 -15.74
N ILE A 16 -11.47 -3.31 -15.10
CA ILE A 16 -10.83 -3.95 -13.94
C ILE A 16 -9.52 -4.62 -14.39
N ALA A 17 -9.44 -5.06 -15.66
CA ALA A 17 -8.28 -5.76 -16.22
C ALA A 17 -6.94 -5.01 -16.11
N TYR A 18 -6.97 -3.67 -16.09
CA TYR A 18 -5.77 -2.83 -15.98
C TYR A 18 -5.27 -2.65 -14.55
N VAL A 19 -6.13 -2.91 -13.56
CA VAL A 19 -5.71 -2.92 -12.16
C VAL A 19 -4.99 -4.25 -11.88
N PRO A 20 -3.71 -4.23 -11.49
CA PRO A 20 -2.98 -5.46 -11.18
C PRO A 20 -3.61 -6.15 -9.98
N LEU A 21 -3.44 -7.47 -9.85
CA LEU A 21 -3.82 -8.16 -8.62
C LEU A 21 -2.76 -7.86 -7.54
N LEU A 22 -3.17 -7.41 -6.36
CA LEU A 22 -2.24 -7.18 -5.26
C LEU A 22 -1.65 -8.51 -4.77
N ASP A 23 -0.34 -8.66 -4.88
CA ASP A 23 0.40 -9.88 -4.52
C ASP A 23 1.30 -9.72 -3.27
N GLY A 24 1.29 -8.51 -2.71
CA GLY A 24 2.03 -8.15 -1.51
C GLY A 24 3.36 -7.43 -1.77
N GLN A 25 3.85 -7.43 -3.01
CA GLN A 25 5.06 -6.71 -3.41
C GLN A 25 4.75 -5.46 -4.25
N ASN A 26 3.59 -5.42 -4.90
CA ASN A 26 3.17 -4.37 -5.84
C ASN A 26 2.18 -3.35 -5.24
N PHE A 27 2.24 -3.08 -3.94
CA PHE A 27 1.24 -2.21 -3.28
C PHE A 27 1.18 -0.81 -3.90
N SER A 28 2.32 -0.19 -4.22
CA SER A 28 2.36 1.14 -4.85
C SER A 28 1.64 1.16 -6.20
N ASP A 29 2.02 0.25 -7.11
CA ASP A 29 1.43 0.15 -8.45
C ASP A 29 -0.07 -0.18 -8.37
N TRP A 30 -0.46 -1.03 -7.42
CA TRP A 30 -1.84 -1.39 -7.16
C TRP A 30 -2.65 -0.19 -6.65
N GLU A 31 -2.12 0.56 -5.67
CA GLU A 31 -2.77 1.72 -5.09
C GLU A 31 -3.03 2.79 -6.14
N GLU A 32 -2.01 3.14 -6.92
CA GLU A 32 -2.13 4.13 -8.00
C GLU A 32 -3.18 3.70 -9.04
N SER A 33 -3.12 2.45 -9.49
CA SER A 33 -4.08 1.91 -10.46
C SER A 33 -5.52 1.91 -9.93
N ILE A 34 -5.70 1.60 -8.64
CA ILE A 34 -7.00 1.63 -7.97
C ILE A 34 -7.53 3.06 -7.88
N LEU A 35 -6.73 4.01 -7.39
CA LEU A 35 -7.14 5.39 -7.23
C LEU A 35 -7.51 6.01 -8.58
N PHE A 36 -6.68 5.81 -9.61
CA PHE A 36 -6.98 6.24 -10.97
C PHE A 36 -8.31 5.65 -11.48
N THR A 37 -8.53 4.36 -11.27
CA THR A 37 -9.78 3.70 -11.71
C THR A 37 -11.00 4.22 -10.96
N LEU A 38 -10.85 4.55 -9.68
CA LEU A 38 -11.93 5.11 -8.87
C LEU A 38 -12.25 6.55 -9.30
N GLU A 39 -11.25 7.38 -9.54
CA GLU A 39 -11.41 8.76 -10.02
C GLU A 39 -12.03 8.80 -11.42
N TYR A 40 -11.51 8.02 -12.36
CA TYR A 40 -12.03 7.95 -13.73
C TYR A 40 -13.51 7.52 -13.81
N ARG A 41 -14.02 6.84 -12.77
CA ARG A 41 -15.39 6.32 -12.70
C ARG A 41 -16.29 7.10 -11.76
N ASP A 42 -15.84 8.26 -11.27
CA ASP A 42 -16.51 9.06 -10.24
C ASP A 42 -16.83 8.26 -8.95
N LEU A 43 -16.10 7.17 -8.70
CA LEU A 43 -16.26 6.33 -7.52
C LEU A 43 -15.48 6.86 -6.31
N ALA A 44 -14.49 7.72 -6.54
CA ALA A 44 -13.66 8.32 -5.49
C ALA A 44 -14.45 9.15 -4.47
N TYR A 45 -15.69 9.55 -4.79
CA TYR A 45 -16.56 10.34 -3.91
C TYR A 45 -16.65 9.78 -2.47
N ALA A 46 -16.84 8.46 -2.32
CA ALA A 46 -16.97 7.82 -1.00
C ALA A 46 -15.64 7.67 -0.24
N LEU A 47 -14.49 7.92 -0.89
CA LEU A 47 -13.19 7.98 -0.21
C LEU A 47 -12.87 9.38 0.34
N CYS A 48 -13.39 10.42 -0.33
CA CYS A 48 -13.18 11.81 0.07
C CYS A 48 -14.19 12.27 1.13
N GLU A 49 -15.48 11.98 0.91
CA GLU A 49 -16.55 12.44 1.77
C GLU A 49 -16.70 11.59 3.04
N GLU A 50 -17.00 12.27 4.15
CA GLU A 50 -17.39 11.60 5.39
C GLU A 50 -18.76 10.93 5.24
N GLU A 51 -18.97 9.87 6.01
CA GLU A 51 -20.25 9.17 6.05
C GLU A 51 -21.38 10.13 6.45
N PRO A 52 -22.40 10.31 5.60
CA PRO A 52 -23.55 11.12 5.96
C PRO A 52 -24.33 10.45 7.09
N PRO A 53 -24.99 11.22 7.99
CA PRO A 53 -25.80 10.64 9.05
C PRO A 53 -26.85 9.68 8.50
N ALA A 54 -26.99 8.53 9.15
CA ALA A 54 -27.99 7.54 8.78
C ALA A 54 -29.39 8.17 8.75
N PRO A 55 -30.12 8.05 7.64
CA PRO A 55 -31.40 8.72 7.50
C PRO A 55 -32.46 8.08 8.41
N THR A 56 -33.31 8.92 8.99
CA THR A 56 -34.53 8.52 9.72
C THR A 56 -35.75 8.63 8.82
N ASP A 57 -36.84 7.93 9.14
CA ASP A 57 -38.08 7.94 8.36
C ASP A 57 -38.67 9.34 8.13
N THR A 58 -38.44 10.26 9.07
CA THR A 58 -38.87 11.66 9.03
C THR A 58 -37.99 12.58 8.19
N ASN A 59 -36.82 12.11 7.75
CA ASN A 59 -35.91 12.95 6.97
C ASN A 59 -36.46 13.28 5.58
N ALA A 60 -36.12 14.47 5.10
CA ALA A 60 -36.49 14.93 3.76
C ALA A 60 -35.97 13.97 2.68
N PRO A 61 -36.70 13.79 1.56
CA PRO A 61 -36.30 12.90 0.47
C PRO A 61 -34.88 13.15 -0.05
N GLU A 62 -34.42 14.40 -0.04
CA GLU A 62 -33.09 14.81 -0.49
C GLU A 62 -31.97 14.24 0.41
N VAL A 63 -32.20 14.20 1.73
CA VAL A 63 -31.24 13.64 2.69
C VAL A 63 -31.12 12.13 2.49
N LYS A 64 -32.26 11.44 2.30
CA LYS A 64 -32.29 10.00 2.02
C LYS A 64 -31.54 9.67 0.72
N LYS A 65 -31.81 10.42 -0.35
CA LYS A 65 -31.10 10.27 -1.63
C LYS A 65 -29.60 10.46 -1.50
N LYS A 66 -29.14 11.46 -0.74
CA LYS A 66 -27.70 11.70 -0.53
C LYS A 66 -27.03 10.52 0.17
N TYR A 67 -27.68 9.96 1.20
CA TYR A 67 -27.18 8.76 1.89
C TYR A 67 -27.13 7.55 0.97
N GLU A 68 -28.21 7.25 0.25
CA GLU A 68 -28.28 6.14 -0.70
C GLU A 68 -27.21 6.25 -1.79
N TRP A 69 -26.97 7.48 -2.27
CA TRP A 69 -25.91 7.76 -3.23
C TRP A 69 -24.55 7.43 -2.64
N TRP A 70 -24.21 7.98 -1.46
CA TRP A 70 -22.95 7.70 -0.79
C TRP A 70 -22.74 6.19 -0.53
N GLU A 71 -23.77 5.49 -0.02
CA GLU A 71 -23.75 4.05 0.25
C GLU A 71 -23.44 3.24 -1.02
N LYS A 72 -24.07 3.60 -2.15
CA LYS A 72 -23.82 2.97 -3.44
C LYS A 72 -22.36 3.14 -3.88
N PHE A 73 -21.81 4.34 -3.79
CA PHE A 73 -20.42 4.62 -4.17
C PHE A 73 -19.42 3.95 -3.22
N ASN A 74 -19.73 3.90 -1.92
CA ASN A 74 -18.96 3.17 -0.92
C ASN A 74 -18.90 1.67 -1.27
N CYS A 75 -20.06 1.05 -1.54
CA CYS A 75 -20.16 -0.36 -1.88
C CYS A 75 -19.39 -0.71 -3.17
N LEU A 76 -19.58 0.06 -4.24
CA LEU A 76 -18.90 -0.15 -5.52
C LEU A 76 -17.37 -0.02 -5.40
N SER A 77 -16.90 1.00 -4.67
CA SER A 77 -15.47 1.21 -4.43
C SER A 77 -14.86 0.05 -3.65
N LEU A 78 -15.55 -0.41 -2.61
CA LEU A 78 -15.12 -1.54 -1.80
C LEU A 78 -15.07 -2.83 -2.61
N MET A 79 -16.09 -3.09 -3.44
CA MET A 79 -16.11 -4.26 -4.33
C MET A 79 -14.95 -4.25 -5.31
N LEU A 80 -14.68 -3.10 -5.94
CA LEU A 80 -13.57 -2.96 -6.88
C LEU A 80 -12.23 -3.25 -6.20
N MET A 81 -11.96 -2.60 -5.07
CA MET A 81 -10.73 -2.81 -4.31
C MET A 81 -10.57 -4.27 -3.86
N LYS A 82 -11.58 -4.85 -3.21
CA LYS A 82 -11.54 -6.25 -2.74
C LYS A 82 -11.35 -7.24 -3.89
N SER A 83 -11.94 -6.98 -5.07
CA SER A 83 -11.80 -7.85 -6.26
C SER A 83 -10.38 -7.92 -6.82
N ARG A 84 -9.54 -6.93 -6.46
CA ARG A 84 -8.15 -6.81 -6.91
C ARG A 84 -7.14 -7.06 -5.80
N VAL A 85 -7.56 -7.68 -4.70
CA VAL A 85 -6.68 -8.17 -3.64
C VAL A 85 -6.62 -9.68 -3.69
N ASN A 86 -5.41 -10.26 -3.64
CA ASN A 86 -5.27 -11.71 -3.57
C ASN A 86 -5.88 -12.24 -2.26
N LYS A 87 -6.59 -13.37 -2.33
CA LYS A 87 -7.30 -13.99 -1.21
C LYS A 87 -6.43 -14.21 0.03
N SER A 88 -5.14 -14.51 -0.16
CA SER A 88 -4.18 -14.69 0.95
C SER A 88 -3.98 -13.40 1.77
N ILE A 89 -4.04 -12.24 1.12
CA ILE A 89 -3.94 -10.91 1.76
C ILE A 89 -5.31 -10.51 2.29
N GLN A 90 -6.37 -10.80 1.53
CA GLN A 90 -7.74 -10.49 1.92
C GLN A 90 -8.12 -11.13 3.26
N GLY A 91 -7.73 -12.38 3.51
CA GLY A 91 -8.00 -13.04 4.79
C GLY A 91 -7.27 -12.45 6.01
N ALA A 92 -6.20 -11.67 5.79
CA ALA A 92 -5.50 -10.97 6.85
C ALA A 92 -6.14 -9.61 7.20
N ILE A 93 -7.01 -9.10 6.33
CA ILE A 93 -7.76 -7.87 6.52
C ILE A 93 -9.10 -8.27 7.12
N GLY A 94 -9.43 -7.74 8.29
CA GLY A 94 -10.72 -8.00 8.93
C GLY A 94 -11.91 -7.52 8.09
N GLU A 95 -13.12 -7.73 8.59
CA GLU A 95 -14.31 -7.22 7.92
C GLU A 95 -14.31 -5.69 7.96
N VAL A 96 -14.17 -5.07 6.78
CA VAL A 96 -14.26 -3.62 6.61
C VAL A 96 -15.41 -3.32 5.64
N THR A 97 -16.34 -2.48 6.09
CA THR A 97 -17.56 -2.10 5.38
C THR A 97 -17.44 -0.77 4.63
N LYS A 98 -16.44 0.06 5.00
CA LYS A 98 -16.21 1.37 4.37
C LYS A 98 -14.99 1.34 3.46
N ALA A 99 -15.14 1.85 2.25
CA ALA A 99 -14.09 1.93 1.24
C ALA A 99 -12.89 2.76 1.75
N LYS A 100 -13.16 3.90 2.39
CA LYS A 100 -12.14 4.78 2.99
C LYS A 100 -11.30 4.04 4.03
N ASP A 101 -11.95 3.33 4.95
CA ASP A 101 -11.28 2.55 6.00
C ASP A 101 -10.51 1.36 5.43
N PHE A 102 -11.03 0.73 4.37
CA PHE A 102 -10.35 -0.36 3.69
C PHE A 102 -9.03 0.12 3.10
N MET A 103 -9.05 1.20 2.32
CA MET A 103 -7.84 1.80 1.74
C MET A 103 -6.84 2.22 2.82
N LYS A 104 -7.30 2.85 3.90
CA LYS A 104 -6.46 3.21 5.05
C LYS A 104 -5.79 1.98 5.68
N THR A 105 -6.56 0.93 5.94
CA THR A 105 -6.06 -0.33 6.53
C THR A 105 -4.97 -0.95 5.66
N MET A 106 -5.15 -0.92 4.34
CA MET A 106 -4.17 -1.41 3.39
C MET A 106 -2.85 -0.63 3.48
N LYS A 107 -2.91 0.70 3.41
CA LYS A 107 -1.71 1.56 3.56
C LYS A 107 -0.95 1.25 4.84
N GLU A 108 -1.66 1.11 5.95
CA GLU A 108 -1.05 0.80 7.25
C GLU A 108 -0.40 -0.59 7.30
N GLN A 109 -1.07 -1.62 6.77
CA GLN A 109 -0.54 -2.99 6.72
C GLN A 109 0.74 -3.05 5.88
N PHE A 110 0.73 -2.43 4.70
CA PHE A 110 1.89 -2.44 3.81
C PHE A 110 3.04 -1.57 4.35
N ALA A 111 2.75 -0.41 4.94
CA ALA A 111 3.78 0.39 5.62
C ALA A 111 4.47 -0.38 6.75
N LYS A 112 3.70 -1.12 7.57
CA LYS A 112 4.26 -2.00 8.63
C LYS A 112 5.11 -3.12 8.04
N SER A 113 4.64 -3.76 6.97
CA SER A 113 5.37 -4.83 6.27
C SER A 113 6.72 -4.34 5.71
N TYR A 114 6.72 -3.21 4.99
CA TYR A 114 7.94 -2.60 4.46
C TYR A 114 8.92 -2.23 5.59
N LYS A 115 8.43 -1.66 6.69
CA LYS A 115 9.26 -1.33 7.87
C LYS A 115 9.85 -2.57 8.53
N ALA A 116 9.07 -3.64 8.68
CA ALA A 116 9.53 -4.91 9.24
C ALA A 116 10.56 -5.60 8.34
N LEU A 117 10.35 -5.57 7.03
CA LEU A 117 11.30 -6.07 6.03
C LEU A 117 12.61 -5.28 6.10
N ALA A 118 12.54 -3.95 6.12
CA ALA A 118 13.71 -3.09 6.27
C ALA A 118 14.47 -3.39 7.57
N SER A 119 13.79 -3.49 8.72
CA SER A 119 14.41 -3.84 10.00
C SER A 119 15.06 -5.24 9.97
N THR A 120 14.41 -6.22 9.36
CA THR A 120 14.94 -7.58 9.21
C THR A 120 16.19 -7.59 8.34
N LEU A 121 16.16 -6.87 7.22
CA LEU A 121 17.32 -6.70 6.35
C LEU A 121 18.46 -6.03 7.11
N MET A 122 18.20 -4.95 7.84
CA MET A 122 19.18 -4.26 8.67
C MET A 122 19.83 -5.19 9.70
N LYS A 123 19.04 -5.98 10.44
CA LYS A 123 19.57 -6.98 11.40
C LYS A 123 20.46 -8.02 10.72
N ARG A 124 20.02 -8.58 9.58
CA ARG A 124 20.80 -9.56 8.81
C ARG A 124 22.08 -8.96 8.24
N LEU A 125 22.07 -7.68 7.89
CA LEU A 125 23.24 -6.96 7.41
C LEU A 125 24.24 -6.76 8.54
N THR A 126 23.81 -6.21 9.67
CA THR A 126 24.68 -6.03 10.85
C THR A 126 25.25 -7.37 11.33
N SER A 127 24.49 -8.47 11.24
CA SER A 127 24.98 -9.79 11.63
C SER A 127 25.91 -10.45 10.60
N LYS A 128 25.69 -10.27 9.28
CA LYS A 128 26.50 -10.91 8.22
C LYS A 128 27.73 -10.13 7.81
N ILE A 129 27.80 -8.82 8.07
CA ILE A 129 29.01 -8.05 7.78
C ILE A 129 30.20 -8.51 8.67
N PHE A 130 29.91 -9.23 9.76
CA PHE A 130 30.90 -9.95 10.55
C PHE A 130 31.42 -11.27 9.94
N ASP A 131 30.79 -11.81 8.88
CA ASP A 131 31.03 -13.21 8.46
C ASP A 131 31.20 -13.41 6.93
N SER A 132 31.93 -12.51 6.27
CA SER A 132 32.41 -12.61 4.86
C SER A 132 31.50 -12.11 3.72
N SER A 133 32.19 -11.62 2.69
CA SER A 133 31.74 -10.64 1.69
C SER A 133 31.17 -11.27 0.40
N ARG A 134 30.50 -10.43 -0.41
CA ARG A 134 29.97 -10.63 -1.79
C ARG A 134 28.54 -11.15 -1.95
N VAL A 135 28.07 -12.13 -1.17
CA VAL A 135 26.67 -12.63 -1.30
C VAL A 135 25.66 -11.54 -0.91
N CYS A 136 26.04 -10.70 0.07
CA CYS A 136 25.19 -9.68 0.65
C CYS A 136 24.78 -8.58 -0.36
N VAL A 137 25.71 -8.08 -1.18
CA VAL A 137 25.48 -6.96 -2.12
C VAL A 137 24.49 -7.32 -3.24
N ARG A 138 24.51 -8.56 -3.73
CA ARG A 138 23.58 -9.02 -4.77
C ARG A 138 22.15 -9.16 -4.26
N THR A 139 21.96 -9.72 -3.06
CA THR A 139 20.64 -9.83 -2.42
C THR A 139 20.10 -8.45 -2.05
N LEU A 140 20.97 -7.55 -1.57
CA LEU A 140 20.67 -6.14 -1.30
C LEU A 140 20.11 -5.41 -2.52
N ARG A 141 20.81 -5.47 -3.67
CA ARG A 141 20.41 -4.77 -4.88
C ARG A 141 19.02 -5.16 -5.40
N LYS A 142 18.62 -6.42 -5.22
CA LYS A 142 17.30 -6.93 -5.65
C LYS A 142 16.15 -6.42 -4.78
N HIS A 143 16.36 -6.23 -3.48
CA HIS A 143 15.32 -5.79 -2.54
C HIS A 143 15.28 -4.27 -2.35
N ILE A 144 16.44 -3.60 -2.42
CA ILE A 144 16.56 -2.13 -2.39
C ILE A 144 15.92 -1.51 -3.63
N ARG A 145 16.08 -2.10 -4.82
CA ARG A 145 15.41 -1.61 -6.05
C ARG A 145 13.87 -1.58 -5.97
N ARG A 146 13.28 -2.23 -4.97
CA ARG A 146 11.82 -2.33 -4.79
C ARG A 146 11.32 -1.51 -3.60
N SER A 147 12.21 -0.81 -2.90
CA SER A 147 11.89 0.01 -1.74
C SER A 147 12.41 1.43 -2.02
N ASP A 148 11.62 2.48 -1.80
CA ASP A 148 12.05 3.88 -1.91
C ASP A 148 13.02 4.27 -0.78
N ILE A 149 14.18 3.60 -0.70
CA ILE A 149 15.22 3.88 0.26
C ILE A 149 16.14 4.93 -0.35
N SER A 150 16.31 6.07 0.34
CA SER A 150 17.18 7.14 -0.16
C SER A 150 18.63 6.67 -0.27
N GLU A 151 19.30 7.12 -1.33
CA GLU A 151 20.72 6.83 -1.57
C GLU A 151 21.59 7.32 -0.39
N ALA A 152 21.24 8.45 0.22
CA ALA A 152 21.90 8.97 1.40
C ALA A 152 21.84 7.99 2.60
N PHE A 153 20.71 7.33 2.82
CA PHE A 153 20.56 6.33 3.87
C PHE A 153 21.42 5.08 3.58
N LEU A 154 21.45 4.63 2.32
CA LEU A 154 22.26 3.48 1.92
C LEU A 154 23.75 3.72 2.12
N VAL A 155 24.25 4.90 1.72
CA VAL A 155 25.66 5.23 1.89
C VAL A 155 26.03 5.33 3.36
N HIS A 156 25.21 6.00 4.17
CA HIS A 156 25.41 6.08 5.61
C HIS A 156 25.40 4.69 6.27
N PHE A 157 24.48 3.82 5.84
CA PHE A 157 24.40 2.45 6.35
C PHE A 157 25.63 1.60 6.01
N ILE A 158 26.07 1.65 4.75
CA ILE A 158 27.27 0.92 4.29
C ILE A 158 28.49 1.37 5.08
N LEU A 159 28.72 2.68 5.20
CA LEU A 159 29.88 3.24 5.90
C LEU A 159 29.91 2.90 7.39
N ASN A 160 28.75 2.88 8.06
CA ASN A 160 28.67 2.53 9.48
C ASN A 160 28.76 1.04 9.76
N SER A 161 28.56 0.21 8.74
CA SER A 161 28.62 -1.24 8.91
C SER A 161 30.00 -1.82 8.57
N LEU A 162 30.90 -1.04 7.96
CA LEU A 162 32.25 -1.50 7.65
C LEU A 162 33.02 -1.91 8.93
N PRO A 163 33.85 -2.97 8.86
CA PRO A 163 34.74 -3.34 9.97
C PRO A 163 35.65 -2.18 10.39
N ALA A 164 36.09 -2.19 11.65
CA ALA A 164 36.96 -1.15 12.21
C ALA A 164 38.26 -0.94 11.40
N GLU A 165 38.74 -2.00 10.73
CA GLU A 165 39.88 -1.99 9.80
C GLU A 165 39.72 -1.00 8.64
N TYR A 166 38.47 -0.66 8.28
CA TYR A 166 38.13 0.32 7.24
C TYR A 166 37.79 1.71 7.81
N GLY A 167 38.13 1.97 9.07
CA GLY A 167 37.85 3.25 9.75
C GLY A 167 38.36 4.48 8.97
N THR A 168 39.53 4.38 8.34
CA THR A 168 40.12 5.46 7.50
C THR A 168 39.24 5.82 6.31
N PHE A 169 38.57 4.83 5.69
CA PHE A 169 37.66 5.05 4.57
C PHE A 169 36.41 5.84 5.00
N LYS A 170 35.88 5.53 6.20
CA LYS A 170 34.74 6.24 6.79
C LYS A 170 35.07 7.71 7.08
N ILE A 171 36.25 7.97 7.64
CA ILE A 171 36.72 9.33 7.92
C ILE A 171 36.88 10.11 6.60
N SER A 172 37.57 9.53 5.61
CA SER A 172 37.77 10.18 4.30
C SER A 172 36.48 10.50 3.54
N TYR A 173 35.44 9.67 3.66
CA TYR A 173 34.15 9.95 3.05
C TYR A 173 33.42 11.11 3.74
N ASN A 174 33.41 11.12 5.08
CA ASN A 174 32.69 12.15 5.84
C ASN A 174 33.31 13.54 5.65
N THR A 175 34.65 13.65 5.62
CA THR A 175 35.34 14.93 5.40
C THR A 175 35.07 15.53 4.01
N ARG A 176 34.87 14.71 2.98
CA ARG A 176 34.53 15.17 1.61
C ARG A 176 33.08 15.61 1.44
N LYS A 177 32.23 15.37 2.43
CA LYS A 177 30.81 15.74 2.40
C LYS A 177 30.54 17.08 3.10
N GLU A 178 31.54 17.60 3.83
CA GLU A 178 31.51 18.88 4.55
C GLU A 178 32.13 20.03 3.75
N GLU A 179 32.66 19.76 2.55
CA GLU A 179 33.05 20.73 1.51
C GLU A 179 31.95 20.90 0.46
#